data_AF-A0A6P6FV77-F1
#
_entry.id   AF-A0A6P6FV77-F1
#
_cell.length_a   1.000
_cell.length_b   1.000
_cell.length_c   1.000
_cell.angle_alpha   90.00
_cell.angle_beta   90.00
_cell.angle_gamma   90.00
#
_symmetry.space_group_name_H-M   'P 1'
#
loop_
_entity.id
_entity.type
_entity.pdbx_description
1 polymer ?
#
loop_
_entity_poly.entity_id
_entity_poly.type
_entity_poly.pdbx_seq_one_letter_code
_entity_poly.pdbx_strand_id
1 'polypeptide(L)'
;GVPPRPHWVTTYYGGHDIKLILRRFGSNIIFSNGLKDPYSIGGVLENLSNSLLAIHTTNGSHCLDILQANETTDPHWLVKQRKTEVEIIEGWIAKYYADLATIFRN
;
A
#
# COMPACT_ATOMS: atom_id res chain seq x y z
N GLY A 1 2.16 35.78 -2.07
CA GLY A 1 2.65 34.40 -1.83
C GLY A 1 2.01 33.85 -0.57
N VAL A 2 2.03 32.53 -0.37
CA VAL A 2 1.47 31.85 0.82
C VAL A 2 2.60 31.22 1.63
N PRO A 3 2.63 31.38 2.98
CA PRO A 3 3.70 30.81 3.80
C PRO A 3 3.57 29.28 3.92
N PRO A 4 4.69 28.52 3.85
CA PRO A 4 4.68 27.09 4.04
C PRO A 4 4.33 26.71 5.49
N ARG A 5 3.68 25.55 5.67
CA ARG A 5 3.37 24.95 6.98
C ARG A 5 4.12 23.62 7.13
N PRO A 6 5.42 23.63 7.46
CA PRO A 6 6.28 22.44 7.40
C PRO A 6 5.84 21.30 8.32
N HIS A 7 5.19 21.61 9.45
CA HIS A 7 4.76 20.60 10.42
C HIS A 7 3.33 20.10 10.21
N TRP A 8 2.57 20.64 9.25
CA TRP A 8 1.17 20.27 9.05
C TRP A 8 1.02 18.77 8.81
N VAL A 9 1.85 18.20 7.93
CA VAL A 9 1.81 16.78 7.57
C VAL A 9 2.15 15.89 8.76
N THR A 10 3.20 16.22 9.52
CA THR A 10 3.62 15.42 10.68
C THR A 10 2.63 15.50 11.82
N THR A 11 1.95 16.63 12.01
CA THR A 11 0.89 16.77 13.01
C THR A 11 -0.37 16.01 12.60
N TYR A 12 -0.76 16.11 11.33
CA TYR A 12 -2.03 15.56 10.87
C TYR A 12 -1.98 14.03 10.66
N TYR A 13 -0.89 13.52 10.08
CA TYR A 13 -0.76 12.10 9.72
C TYR A 13 0.05 11.27 10.71
N GLY A 14 0.45 11.84 11.85
CA GLY A 14 1.12 11.11 12.95
C GLY A 14 2.65 11.17 12.93
N GLY A 15 3.28 11.73 11.90
CA GLY A 15 4.71 12.04 11.89
C GLY A 15 5.59 10.83 12.21
N HIS A 16 6.42 10.93 13.26
CA HIS A 16 7.28 9.82 13.69
C HIS A 16 6.51 8.60 14.20
N ASP A 17 5.27 8.78 14.67
CA ASP A 17 4.41 7.71 15.18
C ASP A 17 3.46 7.14 14.11
N ILE A 18 3.63 7.50 12.83
CA ILE A 18 2.72 7.08 11.75
C ILE A 18 2.50 5.57 11.71
N LYS A 19 3.55 4.76 11.92
CA LYS A 19 3.44 3.29 11.96
C LYS A 19 2.53 2.82 13.11
N LEU A 20 2.64 3.43 14.29
CA LEU A 20 1.79 3.12 15.45
C LEU A 20 0.34 3.53 15.20
N ILE A 21 0.13 4.73 14.64
CA ILE A 21 -1.21 5.24 14.31
C ILE A 21 -1.87 4.35 13.26
N LEU A 22 -1.19 4.05 12.16
CA LEU A 22 -1.68 3.15 11.13
C LEU A 22 -2.00 1.78 11.73
N ARG A 23 -1.10 1.18 12.52
CA ARG A 23 -1.36 -0.12 13.15
C ARG A 23 -2.62 -0.15 14.03
N ARG A 24 -2.98 0.97 14.67
CA ARG A 24 -4.16 1.07 15.55
C ARG A 24 -5.45 1.41 14.80
N PHE A 25 -5.38 2.23 13.76
CA PHE A 25 -6.56 2.88 13.17
C PHE A 25 -6.67 2.72 11.65
N GLY A 26 -5.60 2.27 10.98
CA GLY A 26 -5.58 2.00 9.56
C GLY A 26 -5.97 0.56 9.23
N SER A 27 -6.55 0.37 8.06
CA SER A 27 -6.87 -0.93 7.50
C SER A 27 -6.90 -0.86 5.98
N ASN A 28 -6.71 -2.01 5.33
CA ASN A 28 -6.81 -2.19 3.88
C ASN A 28 -5.88 -1.24 3.09
N ILE A 29 -4.58 -1.26 3.41
CA ILE A 29 -3.55 -0.48 2.70
C ILE A 29 -2.43 -1.43 2.28
N ILE A 30 -2.03 -1.33 1.01
CA ILE A 30 -0.78 -1.89 0.50
C ILE A 30 0.24 -0.76 0.39
N PHE A 31 1.39 -0.92 1.02
CA PHE A 31 2.56 -0.07 0.84
C PHE A 31 3.50 -0.76 -0.17
N SER A 32 3.33 -0.47 -1.46
CA SER A 32 4.18 -1.01 -2.52
C SER A 32 5.47 -0.20 -2.66
N ASN A 33 6.62 -0.86 -2.76
CA ASN A 33 7.92 -0.20 -2.90
C ASN A 33 8.87 -0.96 -3.84
N GLY A 34 9.49 -0.24 -4.76
CA GLY A 34 10.67 -0.73 -5.48
C GLY A 34 11.95 -0.34 -4.73
N LEU A 35 12.82 -1.29 -4.35
CA LEU A 35 14.02 -0.97 -3.57
C LEU A 35 15.13 -0.27 -4.38
N LYS A 36 14.97 -0.11 -5.70
CA LYS A 36 15.82 0.79 -6.51
C LYS A 36 15.29 2.23 -6.54
N ASP A 37 14.07 2.46 -6.06
CA ASP A 37 13.53 3.80 -5.90
C ASP A 37 14.18 4.48 -4.69
N PRO A 38 14.85 5.64 -4.84
CA PRO A 38 15.39 6.38 -3.70
C PRO A 38 14.32 6.79 -2.68
N TYR A 39 13.04 6.91 -3.07
CA TYR A 39 11.96 7.24 -2.13
C TYR A 39 11.62 6.08 -1.18
N SER A 40 12.02 4.85 -1.50
CA SER A 40 11.74 3.67 -0.66
C SER A 40 12.33 3.75 0.74
N ILE A 41 13.38 4.56 0.95
CA ILE A 41 13.97 4.82 2.28
C ILE A 41 12.97 5.48 3.26
N GLY A 42 12.02 6.25 2.74
CA GLY A 42 10.95 6.88 3.52
C GLY A 42 9.66 6.07 3.60
N GLY A 43 9.62 4.89 2.96
CA GLY A 43 8.44 4.05 2.85
C GLY A 43 8.20 3.13 4.05
N VAL A 44 7.11 2.35 3.97
CA VAL A 44 6.81 1.26 4.91
C VAL A 44 7.21 -0.05 4.25
N LEU A 45 8.24 -0.70 4.80
CA LEU A 45 8.85 -1.92 4.22
C LEU A 45 8.51 -3.21 4.99
N GLU A 46 7.66 -3.11 6.02
CA GLU A 46 7.21 -4.23 6.85
C GLU A 46 5.70 -4.16 7.08
N ASN A 47 5.05 -5.32 7.22
CA ASN A 47 3.63 -5.37 7.54
C ASN A 47 3.37 -4.74 8.92
N LEU A 48 2.43 -3.81 8.99
CA LEU A 48 2.04 -3.16 10.25
C LEU A 48 0.87 -3.88 10.94
N SER A 49 0.06 -4.61 10.17
CA SER A 49 -1.04 -5.46 10.63
C SER A 49 -1.43 -6.47 9.54
N ASN A 50 -2.46 -7.29 9.79
CA ASN A 50 -2.98 -8.25 8.80
C ASN A 50 -3.59 -7.58 7.55
N SER A 51 -3.92 -6.29 7.61
CA SER A 51 -4.52 -5.53 6.51
C SER A 51 -3.70 -4.30 6.11
N LEU A 52 -2.51 -4.11 6.70
CA LEU A 52 -1.56 -3.05 6.38
C LEU A 52 -0.28 -3.72 5.93
N LEU A 53 -0.24 -4.03 4.63
CA LEU A 53 0.73 -4.94 4.05
C LEU A 53 1.81 -4.15 3.31
N ALA A 54 3.08 -4.51 3.50
CA ALA A 54 4.19 -3.99 2.73
C ALA A 54 4.56 -4.99 1.64
N ILE A 55 4.56 -4.54 0.39
CA ILE A 55 4.98 -5.35 -0.76
C ILE A 55 6.17 -4.63 -1.39
N HIS A 56 7.32 -5.29 -1.43
CA HIS A 56 8.49 -4.66 -2.02
C HIS A 56 9.30 -5.61 -2.88
N THR A 57 9.98 -5.04 -3.87
CA THR A 57 10.79 -5.80 -4.81
C THR A 57 12.18 -5.20 -4.95
N THR A 58 13.21 -6.05 -4.95
CA THR A 58 14.62 -5.62 -5.03
C THR A 58 14.94 -4.82 -6.30
N ASN A 59 14.22 -5.10 -7.39
CA ASN A 59 14.47 -4.51 -8.70
C ASN A 59 13.46 -3.44 -9.13
N GLY A 60 12.41 -3.20 -8.35
CA GLY A 60 11.39 -2.20 -8.65
C GLY A 60 11.99 -0.80 -8.64
N SER A 61 11.63 0.01 -9.65
CA SER A 61 11.81 1.46 -9.64
C SER A 61 10.54 2.15 -9.12
N HIS A 62 10.53 3.48 -9.15
CA HIS A 62 9.43 4.30 -8.66
C HIS A 62 8.08 3.89 -9.26
N CYS A 63 7.17 3.40 -8.41
CA CYS A 63 5.78 3.05 -8.74
C CYS A 63 5.63 2.15 -9.99
N LEU A 64 6.56 1.21 -10.20
CA LEU A 64 6.58 0.37 -11.40
C LEU A 64 5.36 -0.58 -11.49
N ASP A 65 4.85 -1.00 -10.34
CA ASP A 65 3.68 -1.84 -10.14
C ASP A 65 2.40 -1.25 -10.76
N ILE A 66 2.23 0.07 -10.75
CA ILE A 66 1.04 0.76 -11.31
C ILE A 66 1.19 1.19 -12.76
N LEU A 67 2.35 1.00 -13.39
CA LEU A 67 2.53 1.31 -14.81
C LEU A 67 1.78 0.30 -15.68
N GLN A 68 1.50 0.69 -16.93
CA GLN A 68 0.86 -0.19 -17.90
C GLN A 68 1.65 -1.49 -18.04
N ALA A 69 0.95 -2.62 -17.95
CA ALA A 69 1.55 -3.92 -18.11
C ALA A 69 2.02 -4.15 -19.55
N ASN A 70 3.17 -4.78 -19.68
CA ASN A 70 3.70 -5.28 -20.94
C ASN A 70 4.10 -6.74 -20.78
N GLU A 71 3.31 -7.64 -21.38
CA GLU A 71 3.48 -9.09 -21.27
C GLU A 71 4.82 -9.61 -21.81
N THR A 72 5.46 -8.85 -22.71
CA THR A 72 6.72 -9.25 -23.36
C THR A 72 7.97 -8.74 -22.64
N THR A 73 7.88 -7.60 -21.95
CA THR A 73 9.05 -6.96 -21.32
C THR A 73 9.01 -6.97 -19.80
N ASP A 74 7.83 -7.12 -19.21
CA ASP A 74 7.72 -7.09 -17.75
C ASP A 74 8.37 -8.34 -17.16
N PRO A 75 9.29 -8.17 -16.19
CA PRO A 75 9.92 -9.31 -15.57
C PRO A 75 8.92 -10.07 -14.70
N HIS A 76 9.11 -11.39 -14.57
CA HIS A 76 8.20 -12.26 -13.82
C HIS A 76 7.95 -11.80 -12.36
N TRP A 77 8.94 -11.17 -11.72
CA TRP A 77 8.77 -10.65 -10.35
C TRP A 77 7.79 -9.47 -10.28
N LEU A 78 7.72 -8.64 -11.32
CA LEU A 78 6.78 -7.51 -11.40
C LEU A 78 5.36 -8.02 -11.63
N VAL A 79 5.21 -8.97 -12.55
CA VAL A 79 3.93 -9.65 -12.78
C VAL A 79 3.45 -10.35 -11.52
N LYS A 80 4.34 -11.00 -10.77
CA LYS A 80 4.02 -11.62 -9.47
C LYS A 80 3.57 -10.59 -8.44
N GLN A 81 4.28 -9.47 -8.31
CA GLN A 81 3.91 -8.39 -7.41
C GLN A 81 2.47 -7.90 -7.70
N ARG A 82 2.16 -7.57 -8.95
CA ARG A 82 0.82 -7.11 -9.36
C ARG A 82 -0.26 -8.14 -9.07
N LYS A 83 0.01 -9.43 -9.31
CA LYS A 83 -0.93 -10.51 -8.98
C LYS A 83 -1.22 -10.60 -7.48
N THR A 84 -0.18 -10.47 -6.65
CA THR A 84 -0.35 -10.43 -5.19
C THR A 84 -1.18 -9.22 -4.76
N GLU A 85 -0.93 -8.05 -5.33
CA GLU A 85 -1.71 -6.82 -5.04
C GLU A 85 -3.19 -7.00 -5.41
N VAL A 86 -3.47 -7.54 -6.60
CA VAL A 86 -4.83 -7.82 -7.07
C VAL A 86 -5.54 -8.83 -6.17
N GLU A 87 -4.87 -9.94 -5.80
CA GLU A 87 -5.43 -10.96 -4.91
C GLU A 87 -5.84 -10.39 -3.55
N ILE A 88 -5.02 -9.50 -2.98
CA ILE A 88 -5.35 -8.81 -1.72
C ILE A 88 -6.58 -7.91 -1.89
N ILE A 89 -6.64 -7.12 -2.97
CA ILE A 89 -7.75 -6.21 -3.25
C ILE A 89 -9.04 -6.99 -3.49
N GLU A 90 -8.99 -8.08 -4.26
CA GLU A 90 -10.13 -8.99 -4.46
C GLU A 90 -10.61 -9.55 -3.12
N GLY A 91 -9.71 -9.93 -2.22
CA GLY A 91 -10.03 -10.34 -0.86
C GLY A 91 -10.76 -9.27 -0.06
N TRP A 92 -10.34 -8.00 -0.15
CA TRP A 92 -11.02 -6.88 0.50
C TRP A 92 -12.43 -6.65 -0.06
N ILE A 93 -12.60 -6.72 -1.39
CA ILE A 93 -13.90 -6.57 -2.05
C ILE A 93 -14.84 -7.72 -1.66
N ALA A 94 -14.34 -8.96 -1.67
CA ALA A 94 -15.12 -10.13 -1.26
C ALA A 94 -15.57 -10.02 0.20
N LYS A 95 -14.68 -9.60 1.09
CA LYS A 95 -15.01 -9.35 2.50
C LYS A 95 -16.10 -8.29 2.65
N TYR A 96 -15.98 -7.17 1.92
CA TYR A 96 -16.99 -6.12 1.96
C TYR A 96 -18.38 -6.64 1.57
N TYR A 97 -18.50 -7.40 0.48
CA TYR A 97 -19.79 -7.95 0.05
C TYR A 97 -20.34 -9.01 1.01
N ALA A 98 -19.48 -9.80 1.65
CA ALA A 98 -19.90 -10.73 2.69
C ALA A 98 -20.48 -9.99 3.91
N ASP A 99 -19.77 -8.96 4.39
CA ASP A 99 -20.22 -8.13 5.52
C ASP A 99 -21.54 -7.40 5.18
N LEU A 100 -21.66 -6.87 3.95
CA LEU A 100 -22.87 -6.22 3.44
C LEU A 100 -24.08 -7.17 3.44
N ALA A 101 -23.88 -8.40 2.98
CA ALA A 101 -24.93 -9.42 2.96
C ALA A 101 -25.39 -9.81 4.38
N THR A 102 -24.50 -9.78 5.37
CA THR A 102 -24.87 -10.01 6.78
C THR A 102 -25.71 -8.87 7.35
N ILE A 103 -25.41 -7.62 6.98
CA ILE A 103 -26.15 -6.44 7.47
C ILE A 103 -27.60 -6.44 6.95
N PHE A 104 -27.83 -6.78 5.68
CA PHE A 104 -29.16 -6.72 5.05
C PHE A 104 -29.98 -8.02 5.11
N ARG A 105 -29.47 -9.07 5.79
CA ARG A 105 -30.22 -10.30 6.06
C ARG A 105 -30.92 -10.32 7.43
N ASN A 106 -30.68 -9.31 8.26
CA ASN A 106 -31.41 -9.03 9.50
C ASN A 106 -32.42 -7.90 9.28
#